data_AF-A0A8H7G2T4-F1
#
_entry.id   AF-A0A8H7G2T4-F1
#
_cell.length_a   1.000
_cell.length_b   1.000
_cell.length_c   1.000
_cell.angle_alpha   90.00
_cell.angle_beta   90.00
_cell.angle_gamma   90.00
#
_symmetry.space_group_name_H-M   'P 1'
#
loop_
_entity.id
_entity.type
_entity.pdbx_description
1 polymer ?
#
loop_
_entity_poly.entity_id
_entity_poly.type
_entity_poly.pdbx_seq_one_letter_code
_entity_poly.pdbx_strand_id
1 'polypeptide(L)'
;LTPHSLPQTLHDLADKPLPTSELFQSVLHDTDVVDESELAQWDRIPPYHIADQQFSALYISNLVDVMHGRRMREHQRAVENHRRETRRSEPIDVHALRKTLSSLLRVEMNIWEESKRWIEENNHIEHTEVCYIMANHYLQWSARRARSLHEEQTVLGQGVEAYINFINSSM
;
A
#
# COMPACT_ATOMS: atom_id res chain seq x y z
N LEU A 1 -0.23 23.95 -10.22
CA LEU A 1 -0.95 22.73 -10.60
C LEU A 1 -1.75 22.30 -9.38
N THR A 2 -3.07 22.42 -9.43
CA THR A 2 -3.96 21.94 -8.37
C THR A 2 -3.84 20.41 -8.29
N PRO A 3 -3.59 19.82 -7.11
CA PRO A 3 -3.65 18.37 -6.96
C PRO A 3 -5.06 17.94 -7.36
N HIS A 4 -5.16 17.06 -8.35
CA HIS A 4 -6.45 16.49 -8.74
C HIS A 4 -6.93 15.63 -7.58
N SER A 5 -8.19 15.82 -7.16
CA SER A 5 -8.78 15.02 -6.08
C SER A 5 -8.76 13.54 -6.45
N LEU A 6 -8.35 12.69 -5.52
CA LEU A 6 -8.39 11.25 -5.70
C LEU A 6 -9.85 10.76 -5.87
N PRO A 7 -10.08 9.66 -6.62
CA PRO A 7 -11.42 9.08 -6.78
C PRO A 7 -12.01 8.66 -5.42
N GLN A 8 -13.33 8.85 -5.22
CA GLN A 8 -13.99 8.45 -3.96
C GLN A 8 -13.82 6.95 -3.67
N THR A 9 -13.88 6.09 -4.69
CA THR A 9 -13.68 4.65 -4.54
C THR A 9 -12.28 4.30 -3.99
N LEU A 10 -11.27 5.15 -4.26
CA LEU A 10 -9.93 4.98 -3.71
C LEU A 10 -9.93 5.32 -2.22
N HIS A 11 -10.59 6.41 -1.81
CA HIS A 11 -10.77 6.76 -0.40
C HIS A 11 -11.46 5.63 0.36
N ASP A 12 -12.59 5.12 -0.15
CA ASP A 12 -13.36 4.05 0.49
C ASP A 12 -12.52 2.78 0.68
N LEU A 13 -11.67 2.44 -0.30
CA LEU A 13 -10.75 1.31 -0.20
C LEU A 13 -9.65 1.56 0.83
N ALA A 14 -9.06 2.76 0.83
CA ALA A 14 -8.00 3.12 1.77
C ALA A 14 -8.49 3.18 3.23
N ASP A 15 -9.79 3.43 3.45
CA ASP A 15 -10.43 3.48 4.77
C ASP A 15 -10.92 2.13 5.30
N LYS A 16 -10.94 1.08 4.46
CA LYS A 16 -11.26 -0.27 4.95
C LYS A 16 -10.37 -0.62 6.14
N PRO A 17 -10.89 -1.28 7.19
CA PRO A 17 -10.08 -1.63 8.36
C PRO A 17 -8.96 -2.61 7.97
N LEU A 18 -7.86 -2.56 8.72
CA LEU A 18 -6.85 -3.63 8.71
C LEU A 18 -7.30 -4.77 9.63
N PRO A 19 -6.77 -5.99 9.45
CA PRO A 19 -7.00 -7.07 10.39
C PRO A 19 -6.52 -6.71 11.80
N THR A 20 -7.13 -7.36 12.80
CA THR A 20 -6.80 -7.17 14.22
C THR A 20 -6.44 -8.49 14.91
N SER A 21 -6.19 -9.55 14.15
CA SER A 21 -5.86 -10.87 14.68
C SER A 21 -4.47 -10.89 15.33
N GLU A 22 -4.23 -11.86 16.21
CA GLU A 22 -2.90 -12.07 16.81
C GLU A 22 -1.83 -12.37 15.76
N LEU A 23 -2.19 -13.07 14.68
CA LEU A 23 -1.29 -13.37 13.57
C LEU A 23 -0.87 -12.08 12.86
N PHE A 24 -1.82 -11.19 12.53
CA PHE A 24 -1.52 -9.88 11.94
C PHE A 24 -0.59 -9.07 12.84
N GLN A 25 -0.88 -8.99 14.15
CA GLN A 25 -0.07 -8.22 15.10
C GLN A 25 1.36 -8.81 15.22
N SER A 26 1.47 -10.13 15.30
CA SER A 26 2.77 -10.80 15.38
C SER A 26 3.62 -10.51 14.15
N VAL A 27 3.03 -10.66 12.95
CA VAL A 27 3.71 -10.34 11.68
C VAL A 27 4.05 -8.85 11.60
N LEU A 28 3.16 -7.95 12.00
CA LEU A 28 3.43 -6.51 11.98
C LEU A 28 4.71 -6.14 12.76
N HIS A 29 4.98 -6.81 13.87
CA HIS A 29 6.08 -6.49 14.77
C HIS A 29 7.35 -7.31 14.55
N ASP A 30 7.24 -8.54 14.07
CA ASP A 30 8.35 -9.49 14.00
C ASP A 30 8.39 -10.23 12.65
N THR A 31 9.55 -10.20 12.00
CA THR A 31 9.79 -10.84 10.70
C THR A 31 10.03 -12.34 10.82
N ASP A 32 10.29 -12.85 12.02
CA ASP A 32 10.74 -14.23 12.23
C ASP A 32 9.58 -15.15 12.64
N VAL A 33 8.36 -14.60 12.79
CA VAL A 33 7.16 -15.36 13.21
C VAL A 33 6.63 -16.26 12.09
N VAL A 34 6.73 -15.81 10.84
CA VAL A 34 6.21 -16.51 9.66
C VAL A 34 7.26 -16.50 8.56
N ASP A 35 7.41 -17.61 7.85
CA ASP A 35 8.21 -17.63 6.63
C ASP A 35 7.47 -16.86 5.51
N GLU A 36 8.00 -15.68 5.19
CA GLU A 36 7.45 -14.77 4.18
C GLU A 36 8.07 -14.97 2.78
N SER A 37 8.96 -15.96 2.59
CA SER A 37 9.73 -16.15 1.34
C SER A 37 8.86 -16.34 0.09
N GLU A 38 7.72 -17.02 0.24
CA GLU A 38 6.78 -17.32 -0.85
C GLU A 38 5.70 -16.23 -1.05
N LEU A 39 5.77 -15.13 -0.29
CA LEU A 39 4.76 -14.07 -0.36
C LEU A 39 5.01 -13.05 -1.47
N ALA A 40 6.20 -13.05 -2.07
CA ALA A 40 6.59 -12.07 -3.09
C ALA A 40 5.68 -12.06 -4.32
N GLN A 41 4.99 -13.17 -4.61
CA GLN A 41 4.00 -13.23 -5.69
C GLN A 41 2.79 -12.32 -5.44
N TRP A 42 2.37 -12.15 -4.18
CA TRP A 42 1.23 -11.34 -3.77
C TRP A 42 1.58 -9.85 -3.66
N ASP A 43 2.86 -9.50 -3.87
CA ASP A 43 3.36 -8.12 -3.95
C ASP A 43 3.29 -7.52 -5.35
N ARG A 44 2.75 -8.27 -6.30
CA ARG A 44 2.65 -7.87 -7.70
C ARG A 44 1.20 -7.61 -8.08
N ILE A 45 1.04 -6.81 -9.14
CA ILE A 45 -0.24 -6.64 -9.81
C ILE A 45 -0.68 -8.04 -10.30
N PRO A 46 -1.95 -8.43 -10.10
CA PRO A 46 -2.46 -9.68 -10.66
C PRO A 46 -2.33 -9.71 -12.20
N PRO A 47 -2.28 -10.89 -12.84
CA PRO A 47 -2.65 -12.23 -12.32
C PRO A 47 -1.55 -12.92 -11.50
N TYR A 48 -1.98 -13.77 -10.57
CA TYR A 48 -1.08 -14.61 -9.76
C TYR A 48 -0.98 -16.02 -10.35
N HIS A 49 0.22 -16.57 -10.38
CA HIS A 49 0.48 -17.93 -10.84
C HIS A 49 0.34 -18.90 -9.66
N ILE A 50 -0.89 -19.36 -9.42
CA ILE A 50 -1.14 -20.40 -8.42
C ILE A 50 -1.27 -21.75 -9.10
N ALA A 51 -0.73 -22.79 -8.47
CA ALA A 51 -1.03 -24.16 -8.85
C ALA A 51 -2.54 -24.42 -8.63
N ASP A 52 -3.09 -25.45 -9.28
CA ASP A 52 -4.46 -25.95 -9.07
C ASP A 52 -4.62 -26.60 -7.68
N GLN A 53 -4.32 -25.83 -6.63
CA GLN A 53 -4.39 -26.23 -5.25
C GLN A 53 -5.61 -25.59 -4.60
N GLN A 54 -6.40 -26.41 -3.92
CA GLN A 54 -7.49 -25.92 -3.08
C GLN A 54 -6.91 -25.40 -1.76
N PHE A 55 -7.14 -24.12 -1.49
CA PHE A 55 -6.77 -23.50 -0.22
C PHE A 55 -7.94 -23.58 0.76
N SER A 56 -7.67 -23.89 2.02
CA SER A 56 -8.69 -23.82 3.05
C SER A 56 -9.03 -22.37 3.37
N ALA A 57 -10.25 -22.11 3.82
CA ALA A 57 -10.66 -20.76 4.26
C ALA A 57 -9.75 -20.23 5.38
N LEU A 58 -9.29 -21.10 6.29
CA LEU A 58 -8.33 -20.73 7.34
C LEU A 58 -6.98 -20.32 6.75
N TYR A 59 -6.49 -21.03 5.74
CA TYR A 59 -5.25 -20.65 5.05
C TYR A 59 -5.38 -19.27 4.40
N ILE A 60 -6.48 -19.02 3.69
CA ILE A 60 -6.72 -17.72 3.03
C ILE A 60 -6.81 -16.60 4.07
N SER A 61 -7.53 -16.81 5.18
CA SER A 61 -7.60 -15.84 6.28
C SER A 61 -6.23 -15.52 6.86
N ASN A 62 -5.41 -16.54 7.11
CA ASN A 62 -4.06 -16.36 7.63
C ASN A 62 -3.16 -15.64 6.61
N LEU A 63 -3.29 -15.97 5.32
CA LEU A 63 -2.54 -15.31 4.25
C LEU A 63 -2.87 -13.81 4.18
N VAL A 64 -4.15 -13.45 4.33
CA VAL A 64 -4.60 -12.05 4.40
C VAL A 64 -3.96 -11.34 5.59
N ASP A 65 -3.97 -11.94 6.78
CA ASP A 65 -3.37 -11.38 7.99
C ASP A 65 -1.87 -11.13 7.82
N VAL A 66 -1.14 -12.13 7.32
CA VAL A 66 0.31 -12.03 7.09
C VAL A 66 0.61 -10.95 6.05
N MET A 67 -0.15 -10.90 4.96
CA MET A 67 0.04 -9.90 3.90
C MET A 67 -0.24 -8.47 4.38
N HIS A 68 -1.26 -8.26 5.19
CA HIS A 68 -1.50 -6.94 5.79
C HIS A 68 -0.42 -6.57 6.80
N GLY A 69 0.00 -7.49 7.66
CA GLY A 69 1.05 -7.24 8.66
C GLY A 69 2.36 -6.85 7.99
N ARG A 70 2.79 -7.66 7.02
CA ARG A 70 4.00 -7.41 6.23
C ARG A 70 3.96 -6.08 5.50
N ARG A 71 2.88 -5.78 4.77
CA ARG A 71 2.77 -4.54 4.00
C ARG A 71 2.70 -3.30 4.88
N MET A 72 2.04 -3.38 6.02
CA MET A 72 2.01 -2.28 6.98
C MET A 72 3.42 -2.00 7.52
N ARG A 73 4.15 -3.05 7.89
CA ARG A 73 5.54 -2.96 8.35
C ARG A 73 6.46 -2.36 7.28
N GLU A 74 6.35 -2.82 6.03
CA GLU A 74 7.10 -2.28 4.89
C GLU A 74 6.76 -0.82 4.60
N HIS A 75 5.47 -0.47 4.64
CA HIS A 75 5.00 0.90 4.45
C HIS A 75 5.55 1.84 5.53
N GLN A 76 5.45 1.45 6.81
CA GLN A 76 6.02 2.21 7.93
C GLN A 76 7.53 2.42 7.76
N ARG A 77 8.28 1.38 7.37
CA ARG A 77 9.71 1.48 7.09
C ARG A 77 10.02 2.43 5.94
N ALA A 78 9.28 2.33 4.82
CA ALA A 78 9.46 3.20 3.66
C ALA A 78 9.20 4.66 4.00
N VAL A 79 8.11 4.94 4.73
CA VAL A 79 7.76 6.28 5.21
C VAL A 79 8.85 6.82 6.13
N GLU A 80 9.30 6.06 7.12
CA GLU A 80 10.34 6.52 8.04
C GLU A 80 11.70 6.74 7.34
N ASN A 81 12.07 5.88 6.39
CA ASN A 81 13.28 6.06 5.59
C ASN A 81 13.21 7.35 4.76
N HIS A 82 12.11 7.58 4.06
CA HIS A 82 11.88 8.81 3.27
C HIS A 82 11.94 10.07 4.14
N ARG A 83 11.31 10.04 5.31
CA ARG A 83 11.37 11.15 6.28
C ARG A 83 12.80 11.39 6.77
N ARG A 84 13.54 10.33 7.08
CA ARG A 84 14.93 10.41 7.52
C ARG A 84 15.84 10.99 6.44
N GLU A 85 15.67 10.58 5.19
CA GLU A 85 16.39 11.13 4.05
C GLU A 85 16.08 12.61 3.85
N THR A 86 14.80 12.98 3.90
CA THR A 86 14.39 14.38 3.75
C THR A 86 14.99 15.28 4.85
N ARG A 87 15.04 14.80 6.10
CA ARG A 87 15.69 15.52 7.22
C ARG A 87 17.21 15.69 7.04
N ARG A 88 17.87 14.81 6.29
CA ARG A 88 19.33 14.87 6.05
C ARG A 88 19.71 15.82 4.91
N SER A 89 18.79 16.13 4.00
CA SER A 89 19.05 16.93 2.81
C SER A 89 18.80 18.42 3.04
N GLU A 90 19.52 19.07 3.96
CA GLU A 90 19.41 20.53 4.15
C GLU A 90 20.32 21.32 3.18
N PRO A 91 19.80 22.36 2.49
CA PRO A 91 18.41 22.79 2.46
C PRO A 91 17.52 21.86 1.63
N ILE A 92 16.27 21.64 2.07
CA ILE A 92 15.31 20.77 1.37
C ILE A 92 15.06 21.31 -0.04
N ASP A 93 15.39 20.52 -1.05
CA ASP A 93 15.02 20.79 -2.43
C ASP A 93 13.53 20.46 -2.64
N VAL A 94 12.69 21.47 -2.43
CA VAL A 94 11.23 21.41 -2.60
C VAL A 94 10.83 20.98 -4.00
N HIS A 95 11.59 21.38 -5.02
CA HIS A 95 11.28 21.04 -6.41
C HIS A 95 11.54 19.56 -6.66
N ALA A 96 12.71 19.06 -6.24
CA ALA A 96 13.03 17.64 -6.32
C ALA A 96 12.04 16.79 -5.53
N LEU A 97 11.72 17.18 -4.29
CA LEU A 97 10.75 16.46 -3.45
C LEU A 97 9.36 16.40 -4.10
N ARG A 98 8.85 17.54 -4.60
CA ARG A 98 7.55 17.58 -5.29
C ARG A 98 7.54 16.68 -6.53
N LYS A 99 8.63 16.68 -7.30
CA LYS A 99 8.78 15.82 -8.48
C LYS A 99 8.78 14.35 -8.10
N THR A 100 9.50 13.98 -7.04
CA THR A 100 9.54 12.61 -6.51
C THR A 100 8.16 12.15 -6.07
N LEU A 101 7.48 12.92 -5.21
CA LEU A 101 6.12 12.59 -4.76
C LEU A 101 5.14 12.47 -5.93
N SER A 102 5.26 13.34 -6.95
CA SER A 102 4.40 13.28 -8.15
C SER A 102 4.65 12.02 -8.98
N SER A 103 5.92 11.61 -9.11
CA SER A 103 6.26 10.38 -9.81
C SER A 103 5.75 9.15 -9.07
N LEU A 104 5.93 9.11 -7.74
CA LEU A 104 5.45 8.02 -6.90
C LEU A 104 3.92 7.92 -6.93
N LEU A 105 3.21 9.04 -6.77
CA LEU A 105 1.75 9.07 -6.81
C LEU A 105 1.24 8.56 -8.17
N ARG A 106 1.85 9.01 -9.27
CA ARG A 106 1.47 8.53 -10.61
C ARG A 106 1.67 7.03 -10.78
N VAL A 107 2.78 6.49 -10.28
CA VAL A 107 3.03 5.04 -10.32
C VAL A 107 1.96 4.29 -9.51
N GLU A 108 1.66 4.72 -8.29
CA GLU A 108 0.62 4.07 -7.46
C GLU A 108 -0.78 4.19 -8.06
N MET A 109 -1.11 5.32 -8.68
CA MET A 109 -2.39 5.48 -9.40
C MET A 109 -2.50 4.51 -10.57
N ASN A 110 -1.43 4.35 -11.37
CA ASN A 110 -1.42 3.37 -12.45
C ASN A 110 -1.60 1.94 -11.91
N ILE A 111 -0.88 1.59 -10.84
CA ILE A 111 -1.01 0.28 -10.17
C ILE A 111 -2.46 0.05 -9.70
N TRP A 112 -3.07 1.06 -9.09
CA TRP A 112 -4.46 1.00 -8.63
C TRP A 112 -5.44 0.81 -9.79
N GLU A 113 -5.30 1.57 -10.87
CA GLU A 113 -6.15 1.45 -12.06
C GLU A 113 -6.01 0.08 -12.75
N GLU A 114 -4.79 -0.41 -12.91
CA GLU A 114 -4.51 -1.73 -13.51
C GLU A 114 -5.10 -2.86 -12.67
N SER A 115 -4.90 -2.81 -11.35
CA SER A 115 -5.44 -3.81 -10.42
C SER A 115 -6.97 -3.79 -10.41
N LYS A 116 -7.57 -2.59 -10.42
CA LYS A 116 -9.02 -2.42 -10.45
C LYS A 116 -9.61 -3.01 -11.73
N ARG A 117 -9.02 -2.68 -12.89
CA ARG A 117 -9.43 -3.21 -14.19
C ARG A 117 -9.37 -4.73 -14.21
N TRP A 118 -8.27 -5.32 -13.71
CA TRP A 118 -8.14 -6.76 -13.65
C TRP A 118 -9.25 -7.41 -12.80
N ILE A 119 -9.56 -6.85 -11.62
CA ILE A 119 -10.63 -7.36 -10.75
C ILE A 119 -12.01 -7.28 -11.43
N GLU A 120 -12.29 -6.15 -12.11
CA GLU A 120 -13.55 -5.95 -12.82
C GLU A 120 -13.72 -6.93 -13.99
N GLU A 121 -12.64 -7.17 -14.75
CA GLU A 121 -12.62 -8.09 -15.89
C GLU A 121 -12.71 -9.57 -15.47
N ASN A 122 -12.28 -9.92 -14.26
CA ASN A 122 -12.15 -11.31 -13.79
C ASN A 122 -13.13 -11.67 -12.65
N ASN A 123 -14.18 -10.87 -12.44
CA ASN A 123 -15.16 -11.04 -11.36
C ASN A 123 -15.99 -12.35 -11.40
N HIS A 124 -15.84 -13.17 -12.45
CA HIS A 124 -16.63 -14.36 -12.73
C HIS A 124 -15.82 -15.68 -12.65
N ILE A 125 -14.52 -15.61 -12.31
CA ILE A 125 -13.65 -16.80 -12.30
C ILE A 125 -13.73 -17.51 -10.93
N GLU A 126 -14.57 -18.55 -10.83
CA GLU A 126 -14.75 -19.38 -9.62
C GLU A 126 -13.48 -20.15 -9.19
N HIS A 127 -12.52 -20.38 -10.10
CA HIS A 127 -11.37 -21.26 -9.85
C HIS A 127 -10.23 -20.68 -9.00
N THR A 128 -10.29 -19.41 -8.59
CA THR A 128 -9.17 -18.80 -7.83
C THR A 128 -9.66 -17.82 -6.76
N GLU A 129 -10.53 -18.28 -5.85
CA GLU A 129 -11.01 -17.50 -4.70
C GLU A 129 -9.85 -16.76 -3.99
N VAL A 130 -8.72 -17.43 -3.81
CA VAL A 130 -7.51 -16.81 -3.24
C VAL A 130 -6.96 -15.69 -4.13
N CYS A 131 -6.84 -15.85 -5.45
CA CYS A 131 -6.32 -14.80 -6.32
C CYS A 131 -7.19 -13.57 -6.30
N TYR A 132 -8.51 -13.75 -6.34
CA TYR A 132 -9.46 -12.65 -6.28
C TYR A 132 -9.37 -11.93 -4.92
N ILE A 133 -9.33 -12.66 -3.81
CA ILE A 133 -9.16 -12.10 -2.47
C ILE A 133 -7.84 -11.33 -2.37
N MET A 134 -6.73 -11.93 -2.81
CA MET A 134 -5.42 -11.31 -2.75
C MET A 134 -5.33 -10.07 -3.66
N ALA A 135 -5.95 -10.09 -4.83
CA ALA A 135 -6.02 -8.94 -5.72
C ALA A 135 -6.81 -7.78 -5.08
N ASN A 136 -7.91 -8.08 -4.39
CA ASN A 136 -8.68 -7.06 -3.66
C ASN A 136 -7.88 -6.43 -2.52
N HIS A 137 -7.10 -7.23 -1.77
CA HIS A 137 -6.21 -6.69 -0.74
C HIS A 137 -5.02 -5.93 -1.33
N TYR A 138 -4.50 -6.36 -2.47
CA TYR A 138 -3.49 -5.60 -3.22
C TYR A 138 -4.03 -4.22 -3.62
N LEU A 139 -5.25 -4.17 -4.18
CA LEU A 139 -5.93 -2.94 -4.56
C LEU A 139 -6.18 -2.03 -3.35
N GLN A 140 -6.55 -2.60 -2.21
CA GLN A 140 -6.69 -1.85 -0.95
C GLN A 140 -5.36 -1.19 -0.55
N TRP A 141 -4.24 -1.89 -0.69
CA TRP A 141 -2.92 -1.36 -0.35
C TRP A 141 -2.42 -0.30 -1.32
N SER A 142 -2.64 -0.45 -2.63
CA SER A 142 -2.31 0.62 -3.59
C SER A 142 -3.12 1.88 -3.32
N ALA A 143 -4.41 1.74 -2.95
CA ALA A 143 -5.24 2.87 -2.54
C ALA A 143 -4.68 3.60 -1.30
N ARG A 144 -4.24 2.86 -0.27
CA ARG A 144 -3.59 3.46 0.92
C ARG A 144 -2.32 4.24 0.57
N ARG A 145 -1.46 3.66 -0.28
CA ARG A 145 -0.19 4.31 -0.68
C ARG A 145 -0.46 5.57 -1.51
N ALA A 146 -1.36 5.50 -2.49
CA ALA A 146 -1.76 6.65 -3.29
C ALA A 146 -2.33 7.77 -2.40
N ARG A 147 -3.18 7.44 -1.41
CA ARG A 147 -3.71 8.41 -0.46
C ARG A 147 -2.62 9.06 0.39
N SER A 148 -1.72 8.28 0.98
CA SER A 148 -0.59 8.79 1.77
C SER A 148 0.29 9.76 0.96
N LEU A 149 0.59 9.43 -0.30
CA LEU A 149 1.39 10.29 -1.18
C LEU A 149 0.64 11.58 -1.55
N HIS A 150 -0.66 11.50 -1.81
CA HIS A 150 -1.48 12.67 -2.09
C HIS A 150 -1.60 13.61 -0.88
N GLU A 151 -1.73 13.06 0.33
CA GLU A 151 -1.69 13.83 1.58
C GLU A 151 -0.35 14.56 1.73
N GLU A 152 0.78 13.87 1.54
CA GLU A 152 2.12 14.48 1.57
C GLU A 152 2.26 15.61 0.54
N GLN A 153 1.79 15.41 -0.68
CA GLN A 153 1.79 16.46 -1.72
C GLN A 153 0.93 17.66 -1.33
N THR A 154 -0.24 17.40 -0.75
CA THR A 154 -1.17 18.46 -0.31
C THR A 154 -0.54 19.31 0.76
N VAL A 155 0.08 18.68 1.76
CA VAL A 155 0.79 19.39 2.83
C VAL A 155 2.01 20.14 2.28
N LEU A 156 2.81 19.54 1.39
CA LEU A 156 3.93 20.24 0.74
C LEU A 156 3.47 21.44 -0.09
N GLY A 157 2.26 21.39 -0.65
CA GLY A 157 1.62 22.51 -1.34
C GLY A 157 1.29 23.68 -0.42
N GLN A 158 1.10 23.44 0.88
CA GLN A 158 0.84 24.48 1.89
C GLN A 158 2.13 25.19 2.34
N GLY A 159 3.30 24.57 2.14
CA GLY A 159 4.60 25.14 2.44
C GLY A 159 5.57 24.11 3.04
N VAL A 160 6.86 24.44 2.99
CA VAL A 160 7.93 23.56 3.51
C VAL A 160 7.80 23.37 5.02
N GLU A 161 7.46 24.43 5.76
CA GLU A 161 7.25 24.36 7.21
C GLU A 161 6.08 23.44 7.59
N ALA A 162 4.96 23.53 6.85
CA ALA A 162 3.82 22.64 7.04
C ALA A 162 4.21 21.17 6.80
N TYR A 163 4.99 20.92 5.75
CA TYR A 163 5.50 19.60 5.44
C TYR A 163 6.46 19.06 6.50
N ILE A 164 7.41 19.89 6.97
CA ILE A 164 8.31 19.54 8.08
C ILE A 164 7.51 19.18 9.34
N ASN A 165 6.50 19.98 9.68
CA ASN A 165 5.65 19.71 10.84
C ASN A 165 4.89 18.38 10.68
N PHE A 166 4.33 18.12 9.50
CA PHE A 166 3.62 16.87 9.19
C PHE A 166 4.49 15.62 9.32
N ILE A 167 5.72 15.65 8.77
CA ILE A 167 6.63 14.50 8.87
C ILE A 167 7.15 14.29 10.30
N ASN A 168 7.08 15.32 11.17
CA ASN A 168 7.48 15.26 12.57
C ASN A 168 6.33 14.88 13.52
N SER A 169 5.07 15.19 13.18
CA SER A 169 3.90 14.94 14.03
C SER A 169 3.28 13.55 13.87
N SER A 170 3.66 12.82 12.82
CA SER A 170 3.13 11.48 12.52
C SER A 170 3.92 10.36 13.23
N MET A 171 4.25 10.57 14.51
CA MET A 171 4.84 9.60 15.46
C MET A 171 3.77 9.06 16.41
#